data_AF-A0A7J4J9D0-F1
#
_entry.id   AF-A0A7J4J9D0-F1
#
_cell.length_a   1.000
_cell.length_b   1.000
_cell.length_c   1.000
_cell.angle_alpha   90.00
_cell.angle_beta   90.00
_cell.angle_gamma   90.00
#
_symmetry.space_group_name_H-M   'P 1'
#
loop_
_entity.id
_entity.type
_entity.pdbx_description
1 polymer ?
#
loop_
_entity_poly.entity_id
_entity_poly.type
_entity_poly.pdbx_seq_one_letter_code
_entity_poly.pdbx_strand_id
1 'polypeptide(L)'
;MTQRKALRKLLFEDNGAGYDAGLLSVLFSTKRADALSVGQFGEGLKLIAAAALRENIDMEYRSHNWVAKPLAKRETIGGRQVQRLCFDVTENGYDVKESQTIFRNPSAKFVQEVLTLPEKVLVLGEEVNHTPTLPHQYRVLYVEPQEGNAYPSRIIEKIPDETGHQNLFVKGVRMSRQGILFSYDLGLEDITPDRIYADRDKVVVEMGALIKSCTNEAVIEAILKHAHEVTTSDHDEMRAFNPPRNSPQSSRFFYDPLWHGVQRQPNEFLANDIVMLSKVEVDIKRFYPQDIDFSSIFGPAKAVSDQGARWAAVFKRMFGDNAVIASDNTNHNEDASLMGYVPVKMNVNVVQYLREHGIGKADDYATAVKQDYRWVESGTLTEEEHGTLSELKQLTTMLGCAKIPEVRVYEGLFTNQGVEQKSAMGVTIFSFMKAPQYVGLKRSHLQKGLEKVLPTYLHELGHFTTRAQDHSR
;
A
#
# COMPACT_ATOMS: atom_id res chain seq x y z
N MET A 1 -10.02 -62.37 -12.60
CA MET A 1 -9.43 -61.11 -12.10
C MET A 1 -8.58 -60.50 -13.19
N THR A 2 -9.11 -59.54 -13.95
CA THR A 2 -8.38 -58.85 -15.01
C THR A 2 -7.36 -57.92 -14.35
N GLN A 3 -6.06 -58.13 -14.61
CA GLN A 3 -5.01 -57.20 -14.17
C GLN A 3 -5.35 -55.81 -14.74
N ARG A 4 -5.82 -54.90 -13.89
CA ARG A 4 -5.97 -53.49 -14.28
C ARG A 4 -4.56 -52.97 -14.58
N LYS A 5 -4.28 -52.70 -15.86
CA LYS A 5 -3.03 -52.03 -16.28
C LYS A 5 -2.89 -50.77 -15.42
N ALA A 6 -1.73 -50.62 -14.78
CA ALA A 6 -1.44 -49.43 -13.99
C ALA A 6 -1.63 -48.17 -14.86
N LEU A 7 -2.38 -47.19 -14.35
CA LEU A 7 -2.60 -45.94 -15.05
C LEU A 7 -1.26 -45.19 -15.15
N ARG A 8 -0.79 -44.96 -16.37
CA ARG A 8 0.55 -44.37 -16.62
C ARG A 8 0.53 -42.85 -16.78
N LYS A 9 -0.63 -42.27 -17.15
CA LYS A 9 -0.77 -40.86 -17.50
C LYS A 9 -2.19 -40.39 -17.21
N LEU A 10 -2.31 -39.19 -16.65
CA LEU A 10 -3.52 -38.37 -16.68
C LEU A 10 -3.28 -37.18 -17.62
N LEU A 11 -4.27 -36.87 -18.44
CA LEU A 11 -4.25 -35.79 -19.42
C LEU A 11 -5.45 -34.90 -19.19
N PHE A 12 -5.21 -33.61 -19.02
CA PHE A 12 -6.20 -32.55 -19.08
C PHE A 12 -5.91 -31.74 -20.33
N GLU A 13 -6.88 -31.62 -21.22
CA GLU A 13 -6.77 -30.88 -22.46
C GLU A 13 -8.01 -30.02 -22.69
N ASP A 14 -7.84 -28.96 -23.46
CA ASP A 14 -8.92 -28.06 -23.87
C ASP A 14 -8.70 -27.63 -25.32
N ASN A 15 -9.75 -27.13 -25.96
CA ASN A 15 -9.74 -26.70 -27.36
C ASN A 15 -9.41 -25.20 -27.54
N GLY A 16 -8.77 -24.60 -26.54
CA GLY A 16 -8.44 -23.18 -26.51
C GLY A 16 -7.28 -22.81 -27.42
N ALA A 17 -6.81 -21.56 -27.27
CA ALA A 17 -5.71 -21.02 -28.09
C ALA A 17 -4.34 -21.65 -27.77
N GLY A 18 -4.25 -22.41 -26.69
CA GLY A 18 -3.01 -22.96 -26.17
C GLY A 18 -2.30 -22.02 -25.19
N TYR A 19 -1.20 -22.53 -24.66
CA TYR A 19 -0.33 -21.85 -23.73
C TYR A 19 0.74 -21.03 -24.47
N ASP A 20 0.99 -19.81 -24.00
CA ASP A 20 2.14 -19.01 -24.45
C ASP A 20 3.37 -19.28 -23.56
N ALA A 21 4.43 -19.85 -24.13
CA ALA A 21 5.67 -20.13 -23.41
C ALA A 21 6.32 -18.87 -22.81
N GLY A 22 6.15 -17.71 -23.44
CA GLY A 22 6.68 -16.44 -22.95
C GLY A 22 6.14 -16.08 -21.56
N LEU A 23 4.89 -16.44 -21.28
CA LEU A 23 4.22 -16.15 -20.01
C LEU A 23 4.71 -17.01 -18.83
N LEU A 24 5.36 -18.15 -19.10
CA LEU A 24 5.96 -18.99 -18.06
C LEU A 24 7.10 -18.30 -17.33
N SER A 25 7.85 -17.45 -18.03
CA SER A 25 9.02 -16.75 -17.49
C SER A 25 8.64 -15.68 -16.45
N VAL A 26 7.54 -14.98 -16.70
CA VAL A 26 7.01 -13.91 -15.84
C VAL A 26 5.98 -14.44 -14.84
N LEU A 27 5.64 -15.73 -14.92
CA LEU A 27 4.54 -16.33 -14.17
C LEU A 27 3.34 -15.38 -14.20
N PHE A 28 2.93 -14.93 -15.38
CA PHE A 28 1.86 -13.95 -15.55
C PHE A 28 0.58 -14.65 -16.06
N SER A 29 -0.58 -14.10 -15.72
CA SER A 29 -1.89 -14.60 -16.21
C SER A 29 -2.45 -13.56 -17.17
N THR A 30 -2.60 -13.90 -18.44
CA THR A 30 -3.27 -13.03 -19.43
C THR A 30 -4.79 -13.25 -19.47
N LYS A 31 -5.28 -14.24 -18.69
CA LYS A 31 -6.66 -14.68 -18.73
C LYS A 31 -7.62 -13.53 -18.39
N ARG A 32 -8.43 -13.12 -19.37
CA ARG A 32 -9.59 -12.23 -19.17
C ARG A 32 -10.84 -13.08 -18.95
N ALA A 33 -11.92 -12.46 -18.49
CA ALA A 33 -13.19 -13.15 -18.23
C ALA A 33 -13.99 -13.47 -19.53
N ASP A 34 -13.31 -13.73 -20.65
CA ASP A 34 -13.90 -13.96 -21.96
C ASP A 34 -13.64 -15.38 -22.49
N ALA A 35 -14.41 -15.78 -23.52
CA ALA A 35 -14.29 -17.10 -24.14
C ALA A 35 -12.96 -17.31 -24.88
N LEU A 36 -12.28 -16.23 -25.31
CA LEU A 36 -10.98 -16.30 -26.00
C LEU A 36 -9.83 -16.62 -25.04
N SER A 37 -10.07 -16.47 -23.74
CA SER A 37 -9.13 -16.74 -22.67
C SER A 37 -9.13 -18.21 -22.20
N VAL A 38 -9.93 -19.08 -22.83
CA VAL A 38 -9.89 -20.54 -22.63
C VAL A 38 -8.57 -21.09 -23.18
N GLY A 39 -7.94 -21.99 -22.42
CA GLY A 39 -6.63 -22.58 -22.76
C GLY A 39 -5.41 -21.70 -22.49
N GLN A 40 -5.59 -20.44 -22.06
CA GLN A 40 -4.48 -19.56 -21.73
C GLN A 40 -3.89 -19.81 -20.34
N PHE A 41 -2.65 -19.35 -20.12
CA PHE A 41 -2.00 -19.41 -18.82
C PHE A 41 -2.76 -18.60 -17.76
N GLY A 42 -3.08 -19.27 -16.65
CA GLY A 42 -3.73 -18.66 -15.48
C GLY A 42 -2.98 -18.95 -14.18
N GLU A 43 -3.35 -18.25 -13.11
CA GLU A 43 -2.75 -18.45 -11.78
C GLU A 43 -2.90 -19.87 -11.25
N GLY A 44 -4.03 -20.53 -11.53
CA GLY A 44 -4.28 -21.92 -11.10
C GLY A 44 -3.24 -22.91 -11.62
N LEU A 45 -2.68 -22.69 -12.82
CA LEU A 45 -1.63 -23.55 -13.35
C LEU A 45 -0.35 -23.44 -12.50
N LYS A 46 0.03 -22.24 -12.07
CA LYS A 46 1.22 -22.05 -11.19
C LYS A 46 1.06 -22.80 -9.87
N LEU A 47 -0.14 -22.76 -9.29
CA LEU A 47 -0.46 -23.47 -8.06
C LEU A 47 -0.37 -24.99 -8.26
N ILE A 48 -0.89 -25.50 -9.37
CA ILE A 48 -0.79 -26.92 -9.74
C ILE A 48 0.68 -27.32 -9.91
N ALA A 49 1.49 -26.52 -10.61
CA ALA A 49 2.92 -26.76 -10.78
C ALA A 49 3.69 -26.77 -9.46
N ALA A 50 3.43 -25.79 -8.59
CA ALA A 50 4.03 -25.75 -7.26
C ALA A 50 3.60 -26.94 -6.38
N ALA A 51 2.31 -27.30 -6.40
CA ALA A 51 1.79 -28.45 -5.66
C ALA A 51 2.40 -29.76 -6.16
N ALA A 52 2.50 -29.95 -7.48
CA ALA A 52 3.11 -31.14 -8.05
C ALA A 52 4.59 -31.28 -7.66
N LEU A 53 5.35 -30.17 -7.62
CA LEU A 53 6.73 -30.19 -7.12
C LEU A 53 6.81 -30.62 -5.65
N ARG A 54 5.90 -30.14 -4.80
CA ARG A 54 5.85 -30.52 -3.37
C ARG A 54 5.51 -31.98 -3.16
N GLU A 55 4.54 -32.48 -3.93
CA GLU A 55 4.06 -33.86 -3.86
C GLU A 55 4.91 -34.83 -4.69
N ASN A 56 5.99 -34.36 -5.31
CA ASN A 56 6.86 -35.12 -6.20
C ASN A 56 6.07 -35.85 -7.32
N ILE A 57 5.09 -35.15 -7.90
CA ILE A 57 4.28 -35.62 -9.02
C ILE A 57 4.91 -35.10 -10.31
N ASP A 58 5.33 -36.01 -11.19
CA ASP A 58 5.86 -35.66 -12.51
C ASP A 58 4.75 -35.05 -13.37
N MET A 59 4.94 -33.79 -13.76
CA MET A 59 4.00 -33.07 -14.59
C MET A 59 4.67 -32.25 -15.68
N GLU A 60 3.94 -32.00 -16.76
CA GLU A 60 4.40 -31.15 -17.84
C GLU A 60 3.23 -30.41 -18.48
N TYR A 61 3.48 -29.18 -18.90
CA TYR A 61 2.62 -28.45 -19.82
C TYR A 61 3.09 -28.71 -21.24
N ARG A 62 2.15 -28.86 -22.16
CA ARG A 62 2.43 -28.84 -23.60
C ARG A 62 1.49 -27.88 -24.27
N SER A 63 2.02 -27.14 -25.22
CA SER A 63 1.22 -26.41 -26.18
C SER A 63 2.08 -26.05 -27.37
N HIS A 64 1.45 -25.92 -28.53
CA HIS A 64 2.11 -25.73 -29.81
C HIS A 64 3.27 -26.74 -29.95
N ASN A 65 4.45 -26.25 -30.30
CA ASN A 65 5.67 -27.02 -30.49
C ASN A 65 6.57 -27.12 -29.26
N TRP A 66 6.07 -26.87 -28.04
CA TRP A 66 6.89 -26.86 -26.83
C TRP A 66 6.32 -27.69 -25.67
N VAL A 67 7.21 -28.06 -24.75
CA VAL A 67 6.93 -28.72 -23.47
C VAL A 67 7.60 -27.90 -22.36
N ALA A 68 6.90 -27.68 -21.25
CA ALA A 68 7.47 -27.08 -20.06
C ALA A 68 7.32 -28.01 -18.85
N LYS A 69 8.43 -28.23 -18.13
CA LYS A 69 8.45 -29.01 -16.89
C LYS A 69 8.73 -28.10 -15.71
N PRO A 70 7.93 -28.14 -14.64
CA PRO A 70 8.22 -27.35 -13.46
C PRO A 70 9.48 -27.87 -12.77
N LEU A 71 10.27 -26.96 -12.21
CA LEU A 71 11.43 -27.25 -11.38
C LEU A 71 11.54 -26.25 -10.23
N ALA A 72 12.13 -26.68 -9.13
CA ALA A 72 12.43 -25.83 -7.98
C ALA A 72 13.87 -25.32 -8.07
N LYS A 73 14.04 -23.99 -8.17
CA LYS A 73 15.35 -23.34 -8.14
C LYS A 73 15.57 -22.67 -6.79
N ARG A 74 16.70 -22.94 -6.13
CA ARG A 74 17.06 -22.26 -4.88
C ARG A 74 17.45 -20.80 -5.16
N GLU A 75 16.85 -19.86 -4.43
CA GLU A 75 17.16 -18.42 -4.49
C GLU A 75 17.20 -17.82 -3.09
N THR A 76 17.88 -16.69 -2.92
CA THR A 76 17.93 -15.95 -1.66
C THR A 76 17.17 -14.64 -1.81
N ILE A 77 16.12 -14.44 -1.00
CA ILE A 77 15.29 -13.23 -0.98
C ILE A 77 15.26 -12.70 0.46
N GLY A 78 15.66 -11.44 0.67
CA GLY A 78 15.70 -10.82 2.00
C GLY A 78 16.55 -11.59 3.03
N GLY A 79 17.65 -12.20 2.57
CA GLY A 79 18.54 -13.03 3.41
C GLY A 79 18.01 -14.44 3.74
N ARG A 80 16.83 -14.83 3.22
CA ARG A 80 16.25 -16.16 3.41
C ARG A 80 16.41 -17.00 2.17
N GLN A 81 16.70 -18.29 2.35
CA GLN A 81 16.71 -19.26 1.25
C GLN A 81 15.29 -19.72 0.94
N VAL A 82 14.89 -19.62 -0.33
CA VAL A 82 13.58 -20.02 -0.83
C VAL A 82 13.73 -20.92 -2.04
N GLN A 83 12.70 -21.73 -2.32
CA GLN A 83 12.61 -22.50 -3.56
C GLN A 83 11.61 -21.81 -4.50
N ARG A 84 12.13 -21.24 -5.59
CA ARG A 84 11.33 -20.59 -6.62
C ARG A 84 10.87 -21.61 -7.65
N LEU A 85 9.57 -21.58 -7.97
CA LEU A 85 9.03 -22.29 -9.12
C LEU A 85 9.61 -21.70 -10.41
N CYS A 86 10.22 -22.55 -11.23
CA CYS A 86 10.72 -22.25 -12.56
C CYS A 86 10.21 -23.31 -13.53
N PHE A 87 10.41 -23.08 -14.83
CA PHE A 87 10.06 -24.04 -15.87
C PHE A 87 11.25 -24.29 -16.78
N ASP A 88 11.55 -25.56 -17.04
CA ASP A 88 12.43 -25.99 -18.12
C ASP A 88 11.59 -26.16 -19.38
N VAL A 89 11.86 -25.33 -20.39
CA VAL A 89 11.07 -25.25 -21.63
C VAL A 89 11.90 -25.79 -22.77
N THR A 90 11.37 -26.81 -23.44
CA THR A 90 12.02 -27.48 -24.58
C THR A 90 11.08 -27.55 -25.76
N GLU A 91 11.60 -27.39 -26.98
CA GLU A 91 10.86 -27.73 -28.18
C GLU A 91 10.58 -29.25 -28.22
N ASN A 92 9.36 -29.63 -28.54
CA ASN A 92 8.89 -31.01 -28.44
C ASN A 92 8.82 -31.71 -29.82
N GLY A 93 9.02 -30.96 -30.92
CA GLY A 93 8.98 -31.46 -32.30
C GLY A 93 7.58 -31.80 -32.85
N TYR A 94 6.51 -31.54 -32.09
CA TYR A 94 5.11 -31.84 -32.46
C TYR A 94 4.24 -30.62 -32.23
N ASP A 95 3.49 -30.17 -33.24
CA ASP A 95 2.57 -29.05 -33.08
C ASP A 95 1.24 -29.54 -32.47
N VAL A 96 1.06 -29.29 -31.18
CA VAL A 96 -0.21 -29.47 -30.49
C VAL A 96 -0.95 -28.15 -30.52
N LYS A 97 -2.03 -28.05 -31.28
CA LYS A 97 -2.81 -26.79 -31.40
C LYS A 97 -3.36 -26.28 -30.05
N GLU A 98 -3.51 -27.19 -29.09
CA GLU A 98 -4.24 -27.04 -27.84
C GLU A 98 -3.30 -26.94 -26.62
N SER A 99 -3.88 -26.70 -25.46
CA SER A 99 -3.19 -26.78 -24.16
C SER A 99 -3.36 -28.16 -23.55
N GLN A 100 -2.26 -28.76 -23.10
CA GLN A 100 -2.27 -30.04 -22.39
C GLN A 100 -1.53 -29.91 -21.07
N THR A 101 -2.19 -30.27 -19.97
CA THR A 101 -1.56 -30.53 -18.67
C THR A 101 -1.49 -32.02 -18.45
N ILE A 102 -0.27 -32.54 -18.29
CA ILE A 102 -0.02 -33.97 -18.23
C ILE A 102 0.60 -34.31 -16.89
N PHE A 103 0.04 -35.31 -16.21
CA PHE A 103 0.65 -35.93 -15.03
C PHE A 103 1.08 -37.35 -15.36
N ARG A 104 2.33 -37.68 -15.09
CA ARG A 104 2.92 -38.99 -15.36
C ARG A 104 3.00 -39.79 -14.07
N ASN A 105 2.67 -41.07 -14.16
CA ASN A 105 2.65 -42.00 -13.03
C ASN A 105 1.92 -41.44 -11.79
N PRO A 106 0.67 -40.95 -11.95
CA PRO A 106 -0.05 -40.32 -10.84
C PRO A 106 -0.32 -41.33 -9.73
N SER A 107 -0.26 -40.86 -8.47
CA SER A 107 -0.57 -41.70 -7.32
C SER A 107 -2.02 -42.17 -7.34
N ALA A 108 -2.32 -43.33 -6.76
CA ALA A 108 -3.68 -43.84 -6.70
C ALA A 108 -4.64 -42.85 -6.01
N LYS A 109 -4.16 -42.14 -4.97
CA LYS A 109 -4.92 -41.08 -4.29
C LYS A 109 -5.28 -39.93 -5.25
N PHE A 110 -4.31 -39.47 -6.04
CA PHE A 110 -4.55 -38.40 -7.01
C PHE A 110 -5.51 -38.84 -8.13
N VAL A 111 -5.38 -40.07 -8.62
CA VAL A 111 -6.32 -40.64 -9.59
C VAL A 111 -7.74 -40.67 -9.03
N GLN A 112 -7.92 -41.13 -7.78
CA GLN A 112 -9.24 -41.14 -7.15
C GLN A 112 -9.82 -39.73 -7.00
N GLU A 113 -9.01 -38.76 -6.61
CA GLU A 113 -9.44 -37.37 -6.53
C GLU A 113 -9.90 -36.83 -7.89
N VAL A 114 -9.14 -37.10 -8.96
CA VAL A 114 -9.49 -36.70 -10.33
C VAL A 114 -10.81 -37.33 -10.79
N LEU A 115 -11.09 -38.58 -10.42
CA LEU A 115 -12.36 -39.25 -10.74
C LEU A 115 -13.57 -38.60 -10.05
N THR A 116 -13.37 -37.83 -8.98
CA THR A 116 -14.44 -37.07 -8.30
C THR A 116 -14.65 -35.66 -8.84
N LEU A 117 -13.87 -35.22 -9.84
CA LEU A 117 -14.00 -33.87 -10.41
C LEU A 117 -15.41 -33.54 -10.94
N PRO A 118 -16.16 -34.47 -11.60
CA PRO A 118 -17.54 -34.20 -12.01
C PRO A 118 -18.48 -33.82 -10.85
N GLU A 119 -18.20 -34.27 -9.62
CA GLU A 119 -18.96 -33.93 -8.41
C GLU A 119 -18.52 -32.60 -7.79
N LYS A 120 -17.38 -32.07 -8.23
CA LYS A 120 -16.71 -30.88 -7.69
C LYS A 120 -16.69 -29.71 -8.66
N VAL A 121 -16.92 -29.92 -9.95
CA VAL A 121 -16.90 -28.88 -10.98
C VAL A 121 -18.17 -28.99 -11.80
N LEU A 122 -19.04 -27.97 -11.70
CA LEU A 122 -20.38 -27.96 -12.31
C LEU A 122 -20.33 -28.26 -13.81
N VAL A 123 -19.38 -27.68 -14.54
CA VAL A 123 -19.27 -27.87 -16.00
C VAL A 123 -18.85 -29.29 -16.41
N LEU A 124 -18.36 -30.10 -15.47
CA LEU A 124 -18.00 -31.49 -15.74
C LEU A 124 -19.11 -32.46 -15.35
N GLY A 125 -20.16 -31.99 -14.68
CA GLY A 125 -21.33 -32.80 -14.32
C GLY A 125 -22.27 -33.00 -15.52
N GLU A 126 -22.72 -34.23 -15.73
CA GLU A 126 -23.63 -34.60 -16.84
C GLU A 126 -24.93 -33.77 -16.84
N GLU A 127 -25.43 -33.41 -15.66
CA GLU A 127 -26.72 -32.71 -15.49
C GLU A 127 -26.69 -31.22 -15.91
N VAL A 128 -25.51 -30.60 -16.00
CA VAL A 128 -25.36 -29.16 -16.27
C VAL A 128 -25.02 -28.88 -17.73
N ASN A 129 -24.41 -29.84 -18.43
CA ASN A 129 -23.95 -29.68 -19.81
C ASN A 129 -25.05 -29.74 -20.88
N HIS A 130 -26.29 -30.05 -20.52
CA HIS A 130 -27.37 -30.29 -21.48
C HIS A 130 -28.56 -29.32 -21.42
N THR A 131 -28.58 -28.35 -20.50
CA THR A 131 -29.68 -27.38 -20.42
C THR A 131 -29.18 -25.92 -20.37
N PRO A 132 -29.73 -25.01 -21.19
CA PRO A 132 -29.43 -23.58 -21.14
C PRO A 132 -29.77 -22.94 -19.79
N THR A 133 -30.72 -23.55 -19.08
CA THR A 133 -31.16 -23.22 -17.74
C THR A 133 -30.56 -24.19 -16.73
N LEU A 134 -30.15 -23.69 -15.57
CA LEU A 134 -29.73 -24.55 -14.46
C LEU A 134 -30.89 -25.48 -14.06
N PRO A 135 -30.64 -26.78 -13.81
CA PRO A 135 -31.65 -27.70 -13.31
C PRO A 135 -32.32 -27.17 -12.03
N HIS A 136 -33.58 -27.53 -11.77
CA HIS A 136 -34.36 -27.03 -10.61
C HIS A 136 -33.72 -27.28 -9.24
N GLN A 137 -32.80 -28.23 -9.15
CA GLN A 137 -31.98 -28.52 -7.98
C GLN A 137 -30.84 -27.49 -7.75
N TYR A 138 -30.69 -26.45 -8.56
CA TYR A 138 -29.70 -25.39 -8.37
C TYR A 138 -30.37 -24.03 -8.22
N ARG A 139 -29.91 -23.26 -7.24
CA ARG A 139 -30.32 -21.89 -6.93
C ARG A 139 -29.15 -20.95 -7.17
N VAL A 140 -29.35 -19.94 -8.02
CA VAL A 140 -28.36 -18.88 -8.21
C VAL A 140 -28.47 -17.90 -7.04
N LEU A 141 -27.40 -17.75 -6.27
CA LEU A 141 -27.33 -16.83 -5.13
C LEU A 141 -26.77 -15.46 -5.53
N TYR A 142 -25.86 -15.43 -6.50
CA TYR A 142 -25.23 -14.21 -7.00
C TYR A 142 -24.84 -14.36 -8.46
N VAL A 143 -25.01 -13.28 -9.22
CA VAL A 143 -24.49 -13.11 -10.57
C VAL A 143 -23.83 -11.75 -10.61
N GLU A 144 -22.57 -11.70 -10.99
CA GLU A 144 -21.90 -10.45 -11.29
C GLU A 144 -22.51 -9.84 -12.56
N PRO A 145 -23.04 -8.61 -12.53
CA PRO A 145 -23.54 -7.95 -13.72
C PRO A 145 -22.35 -7.63 -14.64
N GLN A 146 -22.24 -8.33 -15.77
CA GLN A 146 -21.28 -7.98 -16.82
C GLN A 146 -21.98 -7.98 -18.18
N GLU A 147 -21.99 -6.81 -18.83
CA GLU A 147 -22.40 -6.70 -20.23
C GLU A 147 -21.37 -7.42 -21.11
N GLY A 148 -21.84 -8.38 -21.91
CA GLY A 148 -21.04 -8.96 -23.00
C GLY A 148 -20.16 -10.17 -22.67
N ASN A 149 -20.12 -10.68 -21.44
CA ASN A 149 -19.37 -11.90 -21.13
C ASN A 149 -20.21 -13.18 -21.20
N ALA A 150 -19.68 -14.19 -21.90
CA ALA A 150 -20.35 -15.48 -22.08
C ALA A 150 -20.49 -16.30 -20.78
N TYR A 151 -19.67 -16.01 -19.76
CA TYR A 151 -19.63 -16.71 -18.48
C TYR A 151 -19.59 -15.73 -17.31
N PRO A 152 -20.73 -15.18 -16.86
CA PRO A 152 -20.74 -14.30 -15.70
C PRO A 152 -20.24 -15.05 -14.46
N SER A 153 -19.49 -14.38 -13.59
CA SER A 153 -19.15 -14.93 -12.28
C SER A 153 -20.44 -15.25 -11.52
N ARG A 154 -20.64 -16.51 -11.12
CA ARG A 154 -21.84 -16.96 -10.40
C ARG A 154 -21.49 -17.61 -9.08
N ILE A 155 -22.32 -17.37 -8.08
CA ILE A 155 -22.43 -18.20 -6.89
C ILE A 155 -23.72 -19.02 -7.03
N ILE A 156 -23.57 -20.34 -7.07
CA ILE A 156 -24.67 -21.29 -7.28
C ILE A 156 -24.70 -22.23 -6.08
N GLU A 157 -25.88 -22.46 -5.53
CA GLU A 157 -26.11 -23.46 -4.51
C GLU A 157 -26.88 -24.62 -5.13
N LYS A 158 -26.40 -25.85 -4.98
CA LYS A 158 -27.25 -27.03 -5.22
C LYS A 158 -28.14 -27.19 -3.99
N ILE A 159 -29.45 -27.09 -4.20
CA ILE A 159 -30.49 -27.30 -3.19
C ILE A 159 -30.18 -28.65 -2.51
N PRO A 160 -30.06 -28.69 -1.17
CA PRO A 160 -29.71 -29.91 -0.47
C PRO A 160 -30.66 -31.05 -0.84
N ASP A 161 -30.12 -32.24 -1.07
CA ASP A 161 -30.90 -33.47 -1.05
C ASP A 161 -31.25 -33.86 0.41
N GLU A 162 -31.91 -35.00 0.61
CA GLU A 162 -32.32 -35.50 1.94
C GLU A 162 -31.15 -35.66 2.94
N THR A 163 -29.89 -35.57 2.48
CA THR A 163 -28.70 -35.64 3.33
C THR A 163 -28.34 -34.32 4.03
N GLY A 164 -28.98 -33.19 3.66
CA GLY A 164 -28.79 -31.90 4.32
C GLY A 164 -27.43 -31.23 4.06
N HIS A 165 -26.66 -31.73 3.09
CA HIS A 165 -25.39 -31.14 2.69
C HIS A 165 -25.61 -29.96 1.74
N GLN A 166 -25.32 -28.75 2.21
CA GLN A 166 -25.23 -27.56 1.34
C GLN A 166 -24.02 -27.69 0.42
N ASN A 167 -24.26 -27.56 -0.89
CA ASN A 167 -23.26 -27.65 -1.93
C ASN A 167 -23.18 -26.30 -2.64
N LEU A 168 -22.29 -25.44 -2.17
CA LEU A 168 -22.04 -24.14 -2.76
C LEU A 168 -20.99 -24.26 -3.87
N PHE A 169 -21.20 -23.56 -4.97
CA PHE A 169 -20.28 -23.49 -6.11
C PHE A 169 -19.97 -22.02 -6.41
N VAL A 170 -18.69 -21.68 -6.48
CA VAL A 170 -18.20 -20.35 -6.85
C VAL A 170 -17.48 -20.47 -8.18
N LYS A 171 -17.92 -19.73 -9.20
CA LYS A 171 -17.40 -19.83 -10.58
C LYS A 171 -17.38 -21.28 -11.11
N GLY A 172 -18.38 -22.07 -10.72
CA GLY A 172 -18.53 -23.46 -11.16
C GLY A 172 -17.74 -24.49 -10.34
N VAL A 173 -16.93 -24.10 -9.36
CA VAL A 173 -16.17 -25.03 -8.51
C VAL A 173 -16.83 -25.17 -7.15
N ARG A 174 -17.03 -26.42 -6.69
CA ARG A 174 -17.65 -26.78 -5.41
C ARG A 174 -16.73 -26.35 -4.29
N MET A 175 -17.29 -25.62 -3.34
CA MET A 175 -16.60 -25.26 -2.12
C MET A 175 -16.81 -26.35 -1.07
N SER A 176 -15.72 -26.86 -0.49
CA SER A 176 -15.80 -27.72 0.69
C SER A 176 -16.27 -26.91 1.90
N ARG A 177 -17.10 -27.51 2.77
CA ARG A 177 -17.69 -26.90 3.98
C ARG A 177 -16.68 -26.41 5.05
N GLN A 178 -15.38 -26.55 4.82
CA GLN A 178 -14.37 -25.90 5.65
C GLN A 178 -14.33 -24.42 5.31
N GLY A 179 -15.09 -23.62 6.08
CA GLY A 179 -15.00 -22.16 6.17
C GLY A 179 -14.69 -21.43 4.86
N ILE A 180 -15.70 -21.10 4.07
CA ILE A 180 -15.52 -20.40 2.79
C ILE A 180 -15.73 -18.88 2.98
N LEU A 181 -15.20 -17.98 2.14
CA LEU A 181 -15.51 -17.95 0.71
C LEU A 181 -14.36 -17.65 -0.28
N PHE A 182 -13.41 -16.81 0.08
CA PHE A 182 -12.24 -16.39 -0.70
C PHE A 182 -11.48 -15.50 0.28
N SER A 183 -10.21 -15.77 0.59
CA SER A 183 -9.37 -14.72 1.15
C SER A 183 -8.06 -14.67 0.38
N TYR A 184 -7.66 -13.44 0.04
CA TYR A 184 -6.27 -13.12 -0.23
C TYR A 184 -5.51 -13.03 1.10
N ASP A 185 -5.94 -13.71 2.18
CA ASP A 185 -5.21 -13.66 3.45
C ASP A 185 -3.83 -14.27 3.25
N LEU A 186 -2.86 -13.38 3.34
CA LEU A 186 -1.46 -13.67 3.57
C LEU A 186 -1.22 -14.32 4.96
N GLY A 187 -2.28 -14.75 5.67
CA GLY A 187 -2.25 -15.29 7.03
C GLY A 187 -2.79 -16.72 7.20
N LEU A 188 -3.26 -17.40 6.15
CA LEU A 188 -3.61 -18.83 6.23
C LEU A 188 -2.34 -19.67 6.06
N GLU A 189 -1.97 -20.48 7.06
CA GLU A 189 -0.73 -21.28 7.14
C GLU A 189 -0.49 -22.21 5.92
N ASP A 190 -1.55 -22.62 5.23
CA ASP A 190 -1.46 -23.56 4.10
C ASP A 190 -1.17 -22.92 2.73
N ILE A 191 -1.49 -21.62 2.53
CA ILE A 191 -1.19 -20.86 1.29
C ILE A 191 -0.12 -19.77 1.50
N THR A 192 0.25 -19.51 2.74
CA THR A 192 1.30 -18.56 3.14
C THR A 192 2.68 -18.86 2.57
N PRO A 193 3.17 -20.12 2.40
CA PRO A 193 4.57 -20.33 2.04
C PRO A 193 4.96 -19.68 0.72
N ASP A 194 4.02 -19.55 -0.23
CA ASP A 194 4.26 -18.95 -1.55
C ASP A 194 4.20 -17.41 -1.54
N ARG A 195 3.65 -16.80 -0.50
CA ARG A 195 3.40 -15.36 -0.42
C ARG A 195 4.19 -14.65 0.67
N ILE A 196 4.67 -15.36 1.70
CA ILE A 196 5.50 -14.79 2.79
C ILE A 196 6.81 -14.18 2.26
N TYR A 197 7.33 -14.69 1.15
CA TYR A 197 8.62 -14.28 0.58
C TYR A 197 8.50 -13.31 -0.59
N ALA A 198 7.34 -12.66 -0.77
CA ALA A 198 7.25 -11.53 -1.68
C ALA A 198 8.32 -10.49 -1.30
N ASP A 199 9.06 -10.01 -2.29
CA ASP A 199 10.01 -8.90 -2.10
C ASP A 199 9.19 -7.64 -1.79
N ARG A 200 8.99 -7.40 -0.49
CA ARG A 200 8.09 -6.35 0.01
C ARG A 200 8.54 -4.97 -0.46
N ASP A 201 9.85 -4.73 -0.51
CA ASP A 201 10.37 -3.43 -0.94
C ASP A 201 10.05 -3.19 -2.42
N LYS A 202 10.17 -4.21 -3.26
CA LYS A 202 9.77 -4.12 -4.66
C LYS A 202 8.27 -3.90 -4.82
N VAL A 203 7.45 -4.66 -4.09
CA VAL A 203 5.98 -4.57 -4.17
C VAL A 203 5.49 -3.19 -3.70
N VAL A 204 6.02 -2.67 -2.59
CA VAL A 204 5.66 -1.35 -2.05
C VAL A 204 6.01 -0.23 -3.04
N VAL A 205 7.12 -0.34 -3.78
CA VAL A 205 7.48 0.64 -4.82
C VAL A 205 6.45 0.64 -5.96
N GLU A 206 6.06 -0.53 -6.46
CA GLU A 206 5.06 -0.64 -7.54
C GLU A 206 3.68 -0.17 -7.08
N MET A 207 3.28 -0.51 -5.85
CA MET A 207 2.04 0.00 -5.23
C MET A 207 2.09 1.52 -5.11
N GLY A 208 3.24 2.08 -4.74
CA GLY A 208 3.44 3.53 -4.64
C GLY A 208 3.27 4.21 -5.99
N ALA A 209 3.82 3.63 -7.06
CA ALA A 209 3.61 4.13 -8.41
C ALA A 209 2.12 4.14 -8.77
N LEU A 210 1.40 3.02 -8.58
CA LEU A 210 -0.02 2.89 -8.91
C LEU A 210 -0.92 3.85 -8.09
N ILE A 211 -0.66 3.96 -6.79
CA ILE A 211 -1.45 4.80 -5.89
C ILE A 211 -1.20 6.27 -6.19
N LYS A 212 0.07 6.68 -6.29
CA LYS A 212 0.42 8.09 -6.58
C LYS A 212 -0.03 8.47 -7.99
N SER A 213 0.00 7.54 -8.95
CA SER A 213 -0.49 7.72 -10.31
C SER A 213 -2.01 7.62 -10.45
N CYS A 214 -2.76 7.37 -9.37
CA CYS A 214 -4.21 7.25 -9.43
C CYS A 214 -4.87 8.56 -9.87
N THR A 215 -5.74 8.49 -10.87
CA THR A 215 -6.55 9.62 -11.37
C THR A 215 -8.02 9.51 -10.99
N ASN A 216 -8.46 8.34 -10.50
CA ASN A 216 -9.83 8.09 -10.08
C ASN A 216 -10.07 8.73 -8.70
N GLU A 217 -10.88 9.78 -8.66
CA GLU A 217 -11.11 10.55 -7.45
C GLU A 217 -11.81 9.75 -6.34
N ALA A 218 -12.68 8.79 -6.68
CA ALA A 218 -13.34 7.95 -5.69
C ALA A 218 -12.34 7.03 -4.97
N VAL A 219 -11.28 6.59 -5.68
CA VAL A 219 -10.19 5.81 -5.09
C VAL A 219 -9.32 6.70 -4.19
N ILE A 220 -8.96 7.90 -4.65
CA ILE A 220 -8.22 8.88 -3.84
C ILE A 220 -9.01 9.18 -2.55
N GLU A 221 -10.31 9.43 -2.66
CA GLU A 221 -11.20 9.68 -1.52
C GLU A 221 -11.23 8.51 -0.54
N ALA A 222 -11.34 7.27 -1.03
CA ALA A 222 -11.29 6.08 -0.17
C ALA A 222 -9.95 5.97 0.58
N ILE A 223 -8.84 6.26 -0.08
CA ILE A 223 -7.50 6.23 0.53
C ILE A 223 -7.37 7.33 1.59
N LEU A 224 -7.77 8.57 1.29
CA LEU A 224 -7.72 9.68 2.24
C LEU A 224 -8.63 9.43 3.44
N LYS A 225 -9.83 8.88 3.22
CA LYS A 225 -10.74 8.49 4.30
C LYS A 225 -10.08 7.44 5.20
N HIS A 226 -9.51 6.39 4.62
CA HIS A 226 -8.85 5.35 5.39
C HIS A 226 -7.61 5.88 6.14
N ALA A 227 -6.82 6.75 5.52
CA ALA A 227 -5.67 7.38 6.16
C ALA A 227 -6.08 8.31 7.33
N HIS A 228 -7.26 8.92 7.27
CA HIS A 228 -7.85 9.70 8.37
C HIS A 228 -8.35 8.80 9.50
N GLU A 229 -9.00 7.68 9.18
CA GLU A 229 -9.50 6.71 10.16
C GLU A 229 -8.36 5.98 10.87
N VAL A 230 -7.25 5.68 10.18
CA VAL A 230 -6.15 4.89 10.71
C VAL A 230 -4.83 5.68 10.73
N THR A 231 -4.72 6.53 11.74
CA THR A 231 -3.64 7.54 11.83
C THR A 231 -2.26 6.98 12.25
N THR A 232 -2.21 5.79 12.87
CA THR A 232 -0.97 5.24 13.47
C THR A 232 -0.55 3.87 12.93
N SER A 233 -1.29 3.28 11.99
CA SER A 233 -0.96 1.93 11.51
C SER A 233 0.15 1.92 10.46
N ASP A 234 1.01 0.91 10.58
CA ASP A 234 2.01 0.54 9.57
C ASP A 234 1.39 -0.36 8.49
N HIS A 235 0.25 0.04 7.93
CA HIS A 235 -0.26 -0.64 6.74
C HIS A 235 0.77 -0.49 5.61
N ASP A 236 1.19 -1.61 5.00
CA ASP A 236 2.21 -1.62 3.95
C ASP A 236 1.75 -0.79 2.74
N GLU A 237 0.44 -0.70 2.49
CA GLU A 237 -0.17 0.18 1.48
C GLU A 237 0.08 1.67 1.76
N MET A 238 0.14 2.07 3.04
CA MET A 238 0.41 3.46 3.41
C MET A 238 1.90 3.76 3.30
N ARG A 239 2.77 2.78 3.55
CA ARG A 239 4.23 2.92 3.37
C ARG A 239 4.61 3.21 1.92
N ALA A 240 3.78 2.83 0.96
CA ALA A 240 3.96 3.14 -0.46
C ALA A 240 3.95 4.66 -0.76
N PHE A 241 3.43 5.49 0.16
CA PHE A 241 3.53 6.95 0.05
C PHE A 241 4.91 7.50 0.38
N ASN A 242 5.72 6.77 1.15
CA ASN A 242 7.06 7.24 1.49
C ASN A 242 7.93 7.36 0.23
N PRO A 243 8.84 8.35 0.19
CA PRO A 243 9.91 8.32 -0.79
C PRO A 243 10.69 7.00 -0.60
N PRO A 244 11.11 6.33 -1.68
CA PRO A 244 11.94 5.14 -1.56
C PRO A 244 13.17 5.51 -0.72
N ARG A 245 13.33 4.89 0.45
CA ARG A 245 14.50 5.08 1.30
C ARG A 245 15.71 4.68 0.49
N ASN A 246 16.47 5.65 -0.05
CA ASN A 246 17.69 5.48 -0.84
C ASN A 246 17.96 4.01 -1.13
N SER A 247 17.24 3.44 -2.11
CA SER A 247 17.66 2.16 -2.62
C SER A 247 19.11 2.36 -3.03
N PRO A 248 20.05 1.46 -2.64
CA PRO A 248 21.38 1.51 -3.21
C PRO A 248 21.17 1.66 -4.71
N GLN A 249 21.71 2.75 -5.25
CA GLN A 249 21.47 3.32 -6.57
C GLN A 249 20.91 2.28 -7.52
N SER A 250 19.76 2.58 -8.13
CA SER A 250 19.22 1.90 -9.30
C SER A 250 20.29 1.03 -9.92
N SER A 251 20.20 -0.29 -9.78
CA SER A 251 20.88 -1.18 -10.68
C SER A 251 20.25 -0.90 -12.05
N ARG A 252 20.70 0.19 -12.69
CA ARG A 252 20.76 0.28 -14.13
C ARG A 252 21.47 -1.01 -14.49
N PHE A 253 20.75 -1.90 -15.15
CA PHE A 253 21.36 -3.00 -15.85
C PHE A 253 22.42 -2.39 -16.76
N PHE A 254 23.67 -2.37 -16.29
CA PHE A 254 24.80 -2.22 -17.17
C PHE A 254 24.89 -3.55 -17.91
N TYR A 255 24.44 -3.53 -19.15
CA TYR A 255 25.05 -4.36 -20.17
C TYR A 255 26.56 -4.06 -20.13
N ASP A 256 27.36 -5.03 -19.70
CA ASP A 256 28.80 -5.05 -19.96
C ASP A 256 29.00 -5.89 -21.23
N PRO A 257 29.27 -5.27 -22.41
CA PRO A 257 29.41 -6.02 -23.65
C PRO A 257 30.82 -6.57 -23.89
N LEU A 258 31.77 -6.45 -22.94
CA LEU A 258 33.16 -6.81 -23.20
C LEU A 258 33.85 -7.46 -22.00
N TRP A 259 33.67 -8.77 -21.85
CA TRP A 259 34.65 -9.63 -21.17
C TRP A 259 35.33 -10.55 -22.17
N HIS A 260 36.41 -10.05 -22.78
CA HIS A 260 37.43 -10.87 -23.42
C HIS A 260 38.39 -11.41 -22.36
N GLY A 261 38.53 -12.74 -22.32
CA GLY A 261 39.80 -13.43 -22.07
C GLY A 261 40.41 -13.29 -20.67
N VAL A 262 40.10 -14.24 -19.79
CA VAL A 262 41.09 -14.72 -18.81
C VAL A 262 41.15 -16.24 -18.90
N GLN A 263 42.21 -16.74 -19.55
CA GLN A 263 42.66 -18.11 -19.42
C GLN A 263 43.08 -18.36 -17.97
N ARG A 264 42.49 -19.37 -17.33
CA ARG A 264 43.14 -20.09 -16.23
C ARG A 264 43.24 -21.56 -16.62
N GLN A 265 44.46 -22.08 -16.55
CA GLN A 265 44.80 -23.48 -16.77
C GLN A 265 44.27 -24.39 -15.64
N PRO A 266 44.13 -25.70 -15.91
CA PRO A 266 43.32 -26.61 -15.11
C PRO A 266 44.12 -27.17 -13.92
N ASN A 267 43.46 -27.32 -12.77
CA ASN A 267 43.88 -28.31 -11.79
C ASN A 267 42.90 -29.49 -11.87
N GLU A 268 43.50 -30.62 -12.21
CA GLU A 268 42.93 -31.95 -12.27
C GLU A 268 42.39 -32.38 -10.90
N PHE A 269 41.15 -32.86 -10.85
CA PHE A 269 40.76 -33.96 -9.98
C PHE A 269 39.69 -34.81 -10.69
N LEU A 270 40.04 -36.08 -10.88
CA LEU A 270 39.26 -37.19 -11.44
C LEU A 270 37.97 -37.43 -10.65
N ALA A 271 36.81 -37.41 -11.32
CA ALA A 271 36.10 -38.55 -11.91
C ALA A 271 35.09 -39.20 -10.94
N ASN A 272 33.80 -39.03 -11.25
CA ASN A 272 32.84 -40.12 -11.38
C ASN A 272 31.60 -39.60 -12.13
N ASP A 273 31.44 -40.11 -13.34
CA ASP A 273 30.23 -40.32 -14.14
C ASP A 273 29.05 -39.33 -13.99
N ILE A 274 29.01 -38.33 -14.86
CA ILE A 274 27.75 -37.85 -15.43
C ILE A 274 27.95 -37.65 -16.93
N VAL A 275 27.19 -38.41 -17.71
CA VAL A 275 27.04 -38.24 -19.16
C VAL A 275 26.52 -36.83 -19.42
N MET A 276 27.39 -35.93 -19.87
CA MET A 276 26.99 -34.68 -20.51
C MET A 276 26.37 -35.02 -21.86
N LEU A 277 25.04 -34.98 -21.96
CA LEU A 277 24.40 -34.72 -23.24
C LEU A 277 24.47 -33.21 -23.48
N SER A 278 25.18 -32.88 -24.56
CA SER A 278 25.40 -31.55 -25.10
C SER A 278 24.12 -30.74 -25.18
N LYS A 279 24.18 -29.51 -24.63
CA LYS A 279 23.28 -28.40 -24.94
C LYS A 279 23.08 -28.31 -26.45
N VAL A 280 21.82 -28.40 -26.88
CA VAL A 280 21.39 -27.69 -28.07
C VAL A 280 21.10 -26.27 -27.59
N GLU A 281 21.95 -25.31 -27.95
CA GLU A 281 21.57 -23.90 -27.94
C GLU A 281 20.48 -23.71 -28.98
N VAL A 282 19.23 -23.89 -28.57
CA VAL A 282 18.10 -23.34 -29.32
C VAL A 282 18.22 -21.84 -29.18
N ASP A 283 18.24 -21.13 -30.30
CA ASP A 283 18.43 -19.69 -30.40
C ASP A 283 17.25 -18.94 -29.72
N ILE A 284 17.38 -18.72 -28.41
CA ILE A 284 16.38 -18.06 -27.53
C ILE A 284 16.02 -16.65 -28.05
N LYS A 285 16.82 -16.04 -28.93
CA LYS A 285 16.50 -14.74 -29.55
C LYS A 285 15.26 -14.79 -30.44
N ARG A 286 14.80 -15.96 -30.88
CA ARG A 286 13.65 -16.08 -31.78
C ARG A 286 12.28 -16.08 -31.07
N PHE A 287 12.26 -16.26 -29.75
CA PHE A 287 11.03 -16.36 -28.95
C PHE A 287 10.76 -15.16 -28.03
N TYR A 288 11.67 -14.18 -28.00
CA TYR A 288 11.40 -12.90 -27.36
C TYR A 288 10.73 -11.96 -28.37
N PRO A 289 9.51 -11.46 -28.11
CA PRO A 289 9.17 -10.13 -28.59
C PRO A 289 10.26 -9.20 -28.04
N GLN A 290 10.95 -8.48 -28.93
CA GLN A 290 11.75 -7.35 -28.49
C GLN A 290 10.84 -6.43 -27.69
N ASP A 291 11.24 -6.16 -26.45
CA ASP A 291 10.67 -5.17 -25.56
C ASP A 291 9.17 -5.32 -25.26
N ILE A 292 8.83 -6.07 -24.20
CA ILE A 292 7.57 -5.79 -23.48
C ILE A 292 7.78 -4.45 -22.79
N ASP A 293 7.41 -3.39 -23.51
CA ASP A 293 7.35 -2.04 -22.99
C ASP A 293 6.15 -1.94 -22.02
N PHE A 294 6.40 -2.15 -20.73
CA PHE A 294 5.40 -1.94 -19.68
C PHE A 294 4.91 -0.47 -19.63
N SER A 295 5.62 0.49 -20.22
CA SER A 295 5.14 1.87 -20.31
C SER A 295 3.93 2.01 -21.25
N SER A 296 3.71 1.06 -22.16
CA SER A 296 2.50 1.00 -22.99
C SER A 296 1.24 0.57 -22.22
N ILE A 297 1.41 -0.15 -21.10
CA ILE A 297 0.31 -0.58 -20.21
C ILE A 297 -0.03 0.52 -19.20
N PHE A 298 0.98 1.27 -18.75
CA PHE A 298 0.83 2.29 -17.70
C PHE A 298 0.89 3.74 -18.20
N GLY A 299 1.00 3.95 -19.51
CA GLY A 299 1.11 5.25 -20.15
C GLY A 299 2.44 5.98 -19.86
N PRO A 300 2.86 6.91 -20.72
CA PRO A 300 4.02 7.73 -20.44
C PRO A 300 3.77 8.59 -19.21
N ALA A 301 4.73 8.64 -18.30
CA ALA A 301 4.76 9.54 -17.15
C ALA A 301 4.73 11.01 -17.62
N LYS A 302 3.52 11.53 -17.87
CA LYS A 302 3.27 12.93 -18.22
C LYS A 302 3.07 13.72 -16.94
N ALA A 303 3.91 14.74 -16.78
CA ALA A 303 3.80 15.90 -15.89
C ALA A 303 3.22 15.62 -14.48
N VAL A 304 4.14 15.40 -13.53
CA VAL A 304 3.91 15.33 -12.07
C VAL A 304 3.16 16.57 -11.51
N SER A 305 2.99 17.65 -12.28
CA SER A 305 2.33 18.88 -11.82
C SER A 305 0.82 18.76 -11.59
N ASP A 306 0.09 17.96 -12.38
CA ASP A 306 -1.38 17.92 -12.31
C ASP A 306 -1.90 16.90 -11.30
N GLN A 307 -1.11 15.87 -11.03
CA GLN A 307 -1.50 14.78 -10.15
C GLN A 307 -1.57 15.22 -8.69
N GLY A 308 -0.56 15.96 -8.23
CA GLY A 308 -0.56 16.57 -6.91
C GLY A 308 -1.76 17.49 -6.67
N ALA A 309 -2.06 18.33 -7.67
CA ALA A 309 -3.20 19.23 -7.61
C ALA A 309 -4.52 18.47 -7.44
N ARG A 310 -4.66 17.28 -8.05
CA ARG A 310 -5.84 16.43 -7.88
C ARG A 310 -5.98 15.89 -6.46
N TRP A 311 -4.90 15.36 -5.88
CA TRP A 311 -4.91 14.88 -4.49
C TRP A 311 -5.26 16.00 -3.51
N ALA A 312 -4.68 17.18 -3.69
CA ALA A 312 -4.99 18.36 -2.90
C ALA A 312 -6.47 18.78 -3.06
N ALA A 313 -7.00 18.78 -4.29
CA ALA A 313 -8.39 19.12 -4.55
C ALA A 313 -9.37 18.14 -3.90
N VAL A 314 -9.11 16.82 -3.99
CA VAL A 314 -9.96 15.81 -3.32
C VAL A 314 -9.89 15.97 -1.81
N PHE A 315 -8.70 16.20 -1.23
CA PHE A 315 -8.54 16.46 0.20
C PHE A 315 -9.37 17.68 0.65
N LYS A 316 -9.27 18.81 -0.05
CA LYS A 316 -10.05 20.03 0.25
C LYS A 316 -11.55 19.81 0.06
N ARG A 317 -11.97 19.08 -0.96
CA ARG A 317 -13.39 18.74 -1.15
C ARG A 317 -13.94 17.88 0.00
N MET A 318 -13.16 16.92 0.49
CA MET A 318 -13.59 16.03 1.58
C MET A 318 -13.65 16.73 2.93
N PHE A 319 -12.65 17.53 3.26
CA PHE A 319 -12.47 18.07 4.61
C PHE A 319 -12.72 19.58 4.73
N GLY A 320 -13.00 20.25 3.61
CA GLY A 320 -13.25 21.68 3.51
C GLY A 320 -12.07 22.48 2.94
N ASP A 321 -12.37 23.64 2.36
CA ASP A 321 -11.37 24.51 1.71
C ASP A 321 -10.29 25.01 2.69
N ASN A 322 -10.63 25.12 3.98
CA ASN A 322 -9.71 25.51 5.05
C ASN A 322 -9.06 24.30 5.75
N ALA A 323 -9.21 23.08 5.23
CA ALA A 323 -8.59 21.90 5.83
C ALA A 323 -7.06 21.97 5.73
N VAL A 324 -6.37 21.65 6.82
CA VAL A 324 -4.90 21.58 6.89
C VAL A 324 -4.50 20.27 7.55
N ILE A 325 -3.28 19.81 7.35
CA ILE A 325 -2.80 18.61 8.04
C ILE A 325 -2.60 18.94 9.52
N ALA A 326 -3.14 18.11 10.41
CA ALA A 326 -2.95 18.29 11.84
C ALA A 326 -1.47 18.14 12.23
N SER A 327 -1.06 18.95 13.20
CA SER A 327 0.18 18.82 13.92
C SER A 327 0.14 17.76 15.01
N ASP A 328 1.32 17.25 15.32
CA ASP A 328 1.56 16.45 16.51
C ASP A 328 1.47 17.33 17.79
N ASN A 329 1.65 18.64 17.64
CA ASN A 329 1.41 19.61 18.70
C ASN A 329 -0.07 20.05 18.71
N THR A 330 -0.80 19.69 19.77
CA THR A 330 -2.22 20.04 19.93
C THR A 330 -2.45 21.54 19.96
N ASN A 331 -1.52 22.33 20.50
CA ASN A 331 -1.67 23.79 20.58
C ASN A 331 -1.66 24.43 19.18
N HIS A 332 -0.81 23.93 18.27
CA HIS A 332 -0.80 24.43 16.89
C HIS A 332 -2.10 24.08 16.14
N ASN A 333 -2.73 22.96 16.48
CA ASN A 333 -4.04 22.61 15.92
C ASN A 333 -5.14 23.54 16.45
N GLU A 334 -5.12 23.84 17.75
CA GLU A 334 -6.04 24.82 18.35
C GLU A 334 -5.85 26.21 17.74
N ASP A 335 -4.61 26.67 17.61
CA ASP A 335 -4.29 27.95 16.97
C ASP A 335 -4.77 28.00 15.52
N ALA A 336 -4.50 26.95 14.73
CA ALA A 336 -5.00 26.86 13.36
C ALA A 336 -6.54 26.87 13.32
N SER A 337 -7.19 26.22 14.27
CA SER A 337 -8.66 26.22 14.39
C SER A 337 -9.20 27.61 14.71
N LEU A 338 -8.55 28.34 15.62
CA LEU A 338 -8.90 29.74 15.95
C LEU A 338 -8.69 30.68 14.75
N MET A 339 -7.80 30.33 13.83
CA MET A 339 -7.60 31.04 12.56
C MET A 339 -8.58 30.62 11.45
N GLY A 340 -9.53 29.73 11.74
CA GLY A 340 -10.54 29.27 10.79
C GLY A 340 -10.10 28.10 9.90
N TYR A 341 -8.93 27.50 10.18
CA TYR A 341 -8.51 26.25 9.56
C TYR A 341 -9.13 25.03 10.24
N VAL A 342 -9.15 23.90 9.53
CA VAL A 342 -9.65 22.62 10.06
C VAL A 342 -8.49 21.62 10.07
N PRO A 343 -7.83 21.41 11.21
CA PRO A 343 -6.76 20.42 11.31
C PRO A 343 -7.32 18.99 11.13
N VAL A 344 -6.81 18.27 10.14
CA VAL A 344 -7.19 16.89 9.83
C VAL A 344 -6.05 15.96 10.19
N LYS A 345 -6.27 15.06 11.16
CA LYS A 345 -5.29 14.03 11.52
C LYS A 345 -5.28 12.93 10.46
N MET A 346 -4.11 12.50 10.02
CA MET A 346 -3.96 11.45 9.00
C MET A 346 -2.73 10.58 9.27
N ASN A 347 -2.65 9.44 8.58
CA ASN A 347 -1.46 8.60 8.55
C ASN A 347 -0.22 9.38 8.09
N VAL A 348 0.89 9.24 8.82
CA VAL A 348 2.14 10.00 8.61
C VAL A 348 2.70 9.85 7.19
N ASN A 349 2.55 8.68 6.56
CA ASN A 349 3.09 8.44 5.24
C ASN A 349 2.32 9.22 4.16
N VAL A 350 1.00 9.33 4.31
CA VAL A 350 0.13 10.12 3.41
C VAL A 350 0.31 11.63 3.64
N VAL A 351 0.52 12.03 4.90
CA VAL A 351 0.81 13.42 5.28
C VAL A 351 1.99 13.98 4.49
N GLN A 352 3.11 13.25 4.41
CA GLN A 352 4.28 13.72 3.67
C GLN A 352 3.93 13.98 2.20
N TYR A 353 3.26 13.03 1.55
CA TYR A 353 2.86 13.17 0.16
C TYR A 353 1.92 14.36 -0.06
N LEU A 354 0.93 14.59 0.81
CA LEU A 354 0.04 15.75 0.70
C LEU A 354 0.77 17.09 0.89
N ARG A 355 1.78 17.14 1.77
CA ARG A 355 2.62 18.34 1.97
C ARG A 355 3.42 18.68 0.72
N GLU A 356 4.04 17.67 0.09
CA GLU A 356 4.78 17.83 -1.17
C GLU A 356 3.88 18.38 -2.30
N HIS A 357 2.57 18.21 -2.18
CA HIS A 357 1.57 18.67 -3.13
C HIS A 357 0.71 19.84 -2.62
N GLY A 358 1.25 20.62 -1.68
CA GLY A 358 0.73 21.95 -1.35
C GLY A 358 -0.34 22.01 -0.25
N ILE A 359 -0.62 20.90 0.44
CA ILE A 359 -1.43 20.94 1.66
C ILE A 359 -0.55 21.33 2.85
N GLY A 360 -0.77 22.52 3.41
CA GLY A 360 -0.06 23.00 4.59
C GLY A 360 -0.38 22.19 5.86
N LYS A 361 0.56 22.19 6.80
CA LYS A 361 0.37 21.63 8.15
C LYS A 361 -0.02 22.74 9.12
N ALA A 362 -0.76 22.44 10.19
CA ALA A 362 -1.14 23.42 11.21
C ALA A 362 0.06 24.22 11.76
N ASP A 363 1.24 23.57 11.87
CA ASP A 363 2.51 24.20 12.25
C ASP A 363 2.91 25.38 11.35
N ASP A 364 2.67 25.23 10.05
CA ASP A 364 3.06 26.21 9.03
C ASP A 364 2.25 27.51 9.21
N TYR A 365 1.03 27.42 9.76
CA TYR A 365 0.15 28.57 10.00
C TYR A 365 0.35 29.18 11.38
N ALA A 366 0.57 28.37 12.41
CA ALA A 366 0.86 28.87 13.76
C ALA A 366 2.14 29.73 13.78
N THR A 367 3.15 29.34 13.00
CA THR A 367 4.43 30.06 12.92
C THR A 367 4.44 31.22 11.92
N ALA A 368 3.63 31.16 10.86
CA ALA A 368 3.55 32.21 9.84
C ALA A 368 2.71 33.43 10.26
N VAL A 369 1.87 33.31 11.28
CA VAL A 369 1.22 34.48 11.88
C VAL A 369 2.25 35.23 12.70
N LYS A 370 2.83 36.27 12.10
CA LYS A 370 3.45 37.34 12.87
C LYS A 370 2.40 37.86 13.83
N GLN A 371 2.56 37.51 15.10
CA GLN A 371 1.72 38.04 16.18
C GLN A 371 1.85 39.56 16.18
N ASP A 372 0.80 40.27 15.74
CA ASP A 372 0.75 41.72 15.73
C ASP A 372 0.18 42.22 17.06
N TYR A 373 1.07 42.36 18.04
CA TYR A 373 0.74 43.00 19.30
C TYR A 373 0.60 44.51 19.06
N ARG A 374 -0.63 45.03 19.19
CA ARG A 374 -0.88 46.47 19.14
C ARG A 374 -0.53 47.08 20.49
N TRP A 375 0.73 47.44 20.66
CA TRP A 375 1.25 48.05 21.89
C TRP A 375 0.61 49.41 22.16
N VAL A 376 0.31 49.65 23.43
CA VAL A 376 -0.21 50.92 23.94
C VAL A 376 0.97 51.80 24.31
N GLU A 377 0.98 53.05 23.82
CA GLU A 377 2.02 54.01 24.17
C GLU A 377 1.94 54.35 25.66
N SER A 378 3.08 54.34 26.36
CA SER A 378 3.11 54.53 27.82
C SER A 378 2.50 55.84 28.28
N GLY A 379 2.52 56.91 27.47
CA GLY A 379 1.93 58.20 27.82
C GLY A 379 0.40 58.24 27.75
N THR A 380 -0.24 57.18 27.23
CA THR A 380 -1.70 57.06 27.10
C THR A 380 -2.32 56.18 28.18
N LEU A 381 -1.51 55.65 29.10
CA LEU A 381 -1.97 54.87 30.24
C LEU A 381 -2.59 55.79 31.30
N THR A 382 -3.60 55.29 32.00
CA THR A 382 -4.23 56.02 33.11
C THR A 382 -3.32 55.99 34.35
N GLU A 383 -3.57 56.87 35.32
CA GLU A 383 -2.85 56.86 36.60
C GLU A 383 -3.02 55.53 37.35
N GLU A 384 -4.20 54.91 37.26
CA GLU A 384 -4.50 53.61 37.86
C GLU A 384 -3.72 52.47 37.18
N GLU A 385 -3.64 52.49 35.85
CA GLU A 385 -2.82 51.54 35.09
C GLU A 385 -1.34 51.68 35.46
N HIS A 386 -0.83 52.92 35.58
CA HIS A 386 0.54 53.19 36.06
C HIS A 386 0.77 52.72 37.50
N GLY A 387 -0.19 52.94 38.41
CA GLY A 387 -0.14 52.46 39.79
C GLY A 387 0.00 50.95 39.84
N THR A 388 -0.85 50.23 39.09
CA THR A 388 -0.80 48.77 39.00
C THR A 388 0.54 48.27 38.46
N LEU A 389 1.08 48.87 37.39
CA LEU A 389 2.39 48.50 36.84
C LEU A 389 3.54 48.75 37.84
N SER A 390 3.45 49.82 38.62
CA SER A 390 4.42 50.12 39.68
C SER A 390 4.41 49.06 40.79
N GLU A 391 3.22 48.64 41.22
CA GLU A 391 3.04 47.58 42.22
C GLU A 391 3.58 46.23 41.72
N LEU A 392 3.30 45.85 40.47
CA LEU A 392 3.84 44.63 39.86
C LEU A 392 5.38 44.64 39.83
N LYS A 393 5.99 45.80 39.54
CA LYS A 393 7.45 45.97 39.57
C LYS A 393 8.03 45.82 40.98
N GLN A 394 7.36 46.38 41.99
CA GLN A 394 7.75 46.21 43.40
C GLN A 394 7.65 44.74 43.82
N LEU A 395 6.56 44.06 43.44
CA LEU A 395 6.37 42.64 43.70
C LEU A 395 7.50 41.79 43.12
N THR A 396 7.90 42.01 41.87
CA THR A 396 9.03 41.29 41.26
C THR A 396 10.34 41.48 42.02
N THR A 397 10.54 42.68 42.58
CA THR A 397 11.69 42.96 43.44
C THR A 397 11.60 42.17 44.75
N MET A 398 10.41 42.13 45.37
CA MET A 398 10.16 41.36 46.61
C MET A 398 10.31 39.85 46.42
N LEU A 399 9.97 39.33 45.24
CA LEU A 399 10.16 37.92 44.88
C LEU A 399 11.63 37.54 44.64
N GLY A 400 12.56 38.51 44.66
CA GLY A 400 13.98 38.24 44.49
C GLY A 400 14.37 37.86 43.05
N CYS A 401 13.58 38.24 42.05
CA CYS A 401 13.90 37.98 40.65
C CYS A 401 15.21 38.70 40.26
N ALA A 402 16.19 37.95 39.76
CA ALA A 402 17.51 38.48 39.38
C ALA A 402 17.44 39.55 38.26
N LYS A 403 16.38 39.52 37.45
CA LYS A 403 16.08 40.54 36.44
C LYS A 403 14.64 40.96 36.57
N ILE A 404 14.41 42.28 36.52
CA ILE A 404 13.08 42.86 36.48
C ILE A 404 12.72 43.07 35.01
N PRO A 405 11.69 42.38 34.48
CA PRO A 405 11.26 42.60 33.10
C PRO A 405 10.72 44.02 32.92
N GLU A 406 10.89 44.58 31.73
CA GLU A 406 10.06 45.69 31.31
C GLU A 406 8.63 45.16 31.13
N VAL A 407 7.64 45.83 31.73
CA VAL A 407 6.23 45.46 31.55
C VAL A 407 5.60 46.42 30.56
N ARG A 408 5.08 45.88 29.46
CA ARG A 408 4.40 46.64 28.41
C ARG A 408 2.92 46.30 28.38
N VAL A 409 2.12 47.26 27.92
CA VAL A 409 0.67 47.08 27.78
C VAL A 409 0.34 47.00 26.30
N TYR A 410 -0.51 46.05 25.91
CA TYR A 410 -1.02 45.95 24.55
C TYR A 410 -2.55 45.95 24.55
N GLU A 411 -3.14 46.50 23.50
CA GLU A 411 -4.59 46.62 23.36
C GLU A 411 -5.21 45.24 23.06
N GLY A 412 -4.58 44.53 22.13
CA GLY A 412 -4.93 43.17 21.73
C GLY A 412 -3.84 42.52 20.89
N LEU A 413 -3.95 41.22 20.72
CA LEU A 413 -3.14 40.43 19.80
C LEU A 413 -3.96 40.20 18.55
N PHE A 414 -3.45 40.62 17.39
CA PHE A 414 -4.18 40.52 16.12
C PHE A 414 -3.49 39.55 15.17
N THR A 415 -4.29 38.80 14.43
CA THR A 415 -3.81 38.04 13.27
C THR A 415 -3.45 39.00 12.13
N ASN A 416 -2.74 38.52 11.12
CA ASN A 416 -2.45 39.28 9.89
C ASN A 416 -3.73 39.78 9.17
N GLN A 417 -4.89 39.20 9.48
CA GLN A 417 -6.20 39.61 8.95
C GLN A 417 -6.90 40.66 9.82
N GLY A 418 -6.26 41.11 10.90
CA GLY A 418 -6.82 42.10 11.82
C GLY A 418 -7.88 41.56 12.79
N VAL A 419 -8.00 40.24 12.93
CA VAL A 419 -8.90 39.61 13.90
C VAL A 419 -8.19 39.48 15.25
N GLU A 420 -8.83 39.95 16.31
CA GLU A 420 -8.28 39.89 17.67
C GLU A 420 -8.37 38.48 18.27
N GLN A 421 -7.25 37.96 18.77
CA GLN A 421 -7.19 36.76 19.58
C GLN A 421 -7.55 37.09 21.04
N LYS A 422 -8.75 36.68 21.46
CA LYS A 422 -9.30 37.04 22.77
C LYS A 422 -8.67 36.31 23.96
N SER A 423 -7.99 35.18 23.73
CA SER A 423 -7.46 34.30 24.79
C SER A 423 -6.16 34.81 25.43
N ALA A 424 -5.37 35.62 24.73
CA ALA A 424 -4.07 36.08 25.22
C ALA A 424 -4.22 37.26 26.20
N MET A 425 -4.21 36.98 27.52
CA MET A 425 -4.24 38.00 28.58
C MET A 425 -2.84 38.53 28.94
N GLY A 426 -1.81 37.73 28.68
CA GLY A 426 -0.40 38.08 28.86
C GLY A 426 0.46 37.48 27.75
N VAL A 427 1.68 37.97 27.63
CA VAL A 427 2.73 37.38 26.77
C VAL A 427 4.11 37.64 27.34
N THR A 428 5.02 36.68 27.19
CA THR A 428 6.45 36.90 27.37
C THR A 428 7.15 36.84 26.01
N ILE A 429 7.75 37.96 25.58
CA ILE A 429 8.43 38.03 24.28
C ILE A 429 9.93 37.82 24.45
N PHE A 430 10.44 36.70 23.92
CA PHE A 430 11.86 36.42 23.83
C PHE A 430 12.39 36.82 22.45
N SER A 431 13.20 37.86 22.37
CA SER A 431 13.96 38.12 21.15
C SER A 431 15.24 37.28 21.12
N PHE A 432 15.44 36.53 20.04
CA PHE A 432 16.63 35.69 19.81
C PHE A 432 17.93 36.51 19.69
N MET A 433 17.84 37.82 19.42
CA MET A 433 19.02 38.68 19.19
C MET A 433 19.02 39.90 20.12
N LYS A 434 19.51 39.74 21.35
CA LYS A 434 19.87 40.80 22.32
C LYS A 434 18.82 41.91 22.58
N ALA A 435 17.61 41.83 22.04
CA ALA A 435 16.60 42.85 22.22
C ALA A 435 16.02 42.77 23.65
N PRO A 436 15.46 43.87 24.18
CA PRO A 436 14.84 43.86 25.48
C PRO A 436 13.75 42.78 25.54
N GLN A 437 13.82 41.96 26.59
CA GLN A 437 12.79 40.99 26.94
C GLN A 437 11.77 41.72 27.81
N TYR A 438 10.50 41.60 27.45
CA TYR A 438 9.40 42.25 28.17
C TYR A 438 8.24 41.29 28.40
N VAL A 439 7.50 41.59 29.47
CA VAL A 439 6.22 40.97 29.79
C VAL A 439 5.13 41.90 29.26
N GLY A 440 4.32 41.42 28.33
CA GLY A 440 3.13 42.11 27.84
C GLY A 440 1.90 41.76 28.67
N LEU A 441 1.10 42.77 29.04
CA LEU A 441 -0.22 42.58 29.67
C LEU A 441 -1.30 43.24 28.82
N LYS A 442 -2.44 42.57 28.66
CA LYS A 442 -3.56 43.14 27.91
C LYS A 442 -4.22 44.29 28.70
N ARG A 443 -4.42 45.45 28.06
CA ARG A 443 -4.97 46.66 28.71
C ARG A 443 -6.30 46.41 29.42
N SER A 444 -7.23 45.74 28.74
CA SER A 444 -8.55 45.41 29.30
C SER A 444 -8.49 44.45 30.49
N HIS A 445 -7.38 43.73 30.69
CA HIS A 445 -7.14 42.92 31.88
C HIS A 445 -6.48 43.74 33.00
N LEU A 446 -5.54 44.62 32.66
CA LEU A 446 -4.91 45.57 33.59
C LEU A 446 -5.93 46.50 34.25
N GLN A 447 -6.92 46.99 33.50
CA GLN A 447 -8.01 47.84 33.97
C GLN A 447 -8.93 47.19 35.01
N LYS A 448 -8.80 45.88 35.25
CA LYS A 448 -9.55 45.18 36.30
C LYS A 448 -8.87 45.25 37.68
N GLY A 449 -7.75 45.96 37.77
CA GLY A 449 -6.98 46.17 39.00
C GLY A 449 -5.96 45.07 39.30
N LEU A 450 -5.09 45.33 40.29
CA LEU A 450 -3.96 44.48 40.67
C LEU A 450 -4.37 43.02 40.91
N GLU A 451 -5.42 42.79 41.71
CA GLU A 451 -5.85 41.44 42.10
C GLU A 451 -6.15 40.54 40.89
N LYS A 452 -6.73 41.12 39.83
CA LYS A 452 -7.12 40.36 38.64
C LYS A 452 -5.97 40.14 37.68
N VAL A 453 -5.05 41.12 37.55
CA VAL A 453 -3.90 41.01 36.65
C VAL A 453 -2.76 40.18 37.25
N LEU A 454 -2.69 40.07 38.57
CA LEU A 454 -1.59 39.45 39.28
C LEU A 454 -1.32 37.99 38.89
N PRO A 455 -2.32 37.08 38.77
CA PRO A 455 -2.08 35.70 38.35
C PRO A 455 -1.46 35.62 36.95
N THR A 456 -1.97 36.42 36.01
CA THR A 456 -1.44 36.52 34.64
C THR A 456 -0.01 37.05 34.66
N TYR A 457 0.26 38.09 35.43
CA TYR A 457 1.61 38.64 35.57
C TYR A 457 2.60 37.62 36.15
N LEU A 458 2.23 36.89 37.19
CA LEU A 458 3.10 35.87 37.80
C LEU A 458 3.36 34.70 36.84
N HIS A 459 2.35 34.31 36.07
CA HIS A 459 2.48 33.30 35.02
C HIS A 459 3.54 33.74 33.99
N GLU A 460 3.42 34.94 33.43
CA GLU A 460 4.39 35.50 32.47
C GLU A 460 5.78 35.73 33.07
N LEU A 461 5.84 36.27 34.30
CA LEU A 461 7.10 36.49 35.01
C LEU A 461 7.87 35.18 35.21
N GLY A 462 7.17 34.08 35.44
CA GLY A 462 7.82 32.78 35.54
C GLY A 462 8.34 32.28 34.18
N HIS A 463 7.67 32.55 33.05
CA HIS A 463 8.25 32.30 31.72
C HIS A 463 9.50 33.12 31.53
N PHE A 464 9.43 34.42 31.81
CA PHE A 464 10.57 35.34 31.71
C PHE A 464 11.78 34.86 32.52
N THR A 465 11.55 34.42 33.76
CA THR A 465 12.62 34.02 34.68
C THR A 465 13.23 32.67 34.32
N THR A 466 12.39 31.68 33.98
CA THR A 466 12.84 30.29 33.76
C THR A 466 13.25 30.02 32.32
N ARG A 467 12.76 30.82 31.36
CA ARG A 467 12.77 30.54 29.91
C ARG A 467 12.05 29.25 29.53
N ALA A 468 11.29 28.65 30.44
CA ALA A 468 10.44 27.51 30.15
C ALA A 468 9.22 27.99 29.35
N GLN A 469 8.80 27.20 28.37
CA GLN A 469 7.51 27.37 27.69
C GLN A 469 6.39 26.75 28.55
N ASP A 470 5.13 27.03 28.23
CA ASP A 470 3.96 26.54 28.99
C ASP A 470 3.97 25.03 29.27
N HIS A 471 4.42 24.24 28.30
CA HIS A 471 4.46 22.78 28.39
C HIS A 471 5.65 22.22 29.19
N SER A 472 6.54 23.08 29.70
CA SER A 472 7.71 22.67 30.49
C SER A 472 7.56 22.93 32.00
N ARG A 473 6.40 23.42 32.43
CA ARG A 473 5.97 23.47 33.83
C ARG A 473 5.20 22.21 34.20
#